data_AF-A0A367LTZ7-F1
#
_entry.id   AF-A0A367LTZ7-F1
#
_cell.length_a   1.000
_cell.length_b   1.000
_cell.length_c   1.000
_cell.angle_alpha   90.00
_cell.angle_beta   90.00
_cell.angle_gamma   90.00
#
_symmetry.space_group_name_H-M   'P 1'
#
loop_
_entity.id
_entity.type
_entity.pdbx_description
1 polymer ?
#
loop_
_entity_poly.entity_id
_entity_poly.type
_entity_poly.pdbx_seq_one_letter_code
_entity_poly.pdbx_strand_id
1 'polypeptide(L)'
;GGEAEMRRIRALLRERGGLFGYETRLWRRDGSYIEVLMNLLLRHDEEELVEGFVADITERVQAQQRLQTMNEELERRVAERTHELE
;
A
#
# COMPACT_ATOMS: atom_id res chain seq x y z
N GLY A 1 -0.44 -6.54 7.62
CA GLY A 1 -1.90 -6.45 7.91
C GLY A 1 -2.25 -7.28 9.13
N GLY A 2 -3.15 -6.80 9.99
CA GLY A 2 -3.56 -7.47 11.24
C GLY A 2 -2.91 -6.88 12.51
N GLU A 3 -2.96 -7.63 13.63
CA GLU A 3 -2.54 -7.15 14.96
C GLU A 3 -1.05 -6.77 15.04
N ALA A 4 -0.17 -7.55 14.40
CA ALA A 4 1.26 -7.25 14.33
C ALA A 4 1.56 -5.94 13.57
N GLU A 5 0.79 -5.66 12.51
CA GLU A 5 0.88 -4.41 11.76
C GLU A 5 0.49 -3.22 12.63
N MET A 6 -0.62 -3.36 13.37
CA MET A 6 -1.11 -2.33 14.27
C MET A 6 -0.10 -2.03 15.40
N ARG A 7 0.57 -3.07 15.93
CA ARG A 7 1.67 -2.89 16.88
C ARG A 7 2.83 -2.09 16.28
N ARG A 8 3.21 -2.39 15.03
CA ARG A 8 4.27 -1.66 14.31
C ARG A 8 3.90 -0.19 14.08
N ILE A 9 2.68 0.09 13.63
CA ILE A 9 2.19 1.46 13.42
C ILE A 9 2.22 2.25 14.74
N ARG A 10 1.75 1.66 15.84
CA ARG A 10 1.79 2.30 17.18
C ARG A 10 3.21 2.55 17.66
N ALA A 11 4.16 1.67 17.36
CA ALA A 11 5.56 1.87 17.70
C ALA A 11 6.17 3.04 16.89
N LEU A 12 5.94 3.06 15.57
CA LEU A 12 6.42 4.12 14.69
C LEU A 12 5.83 5.49 15.05
N LEU A 13 4.55 5.55 15.41
CA LEU A 13 3.90 6.76 15.89
C LEU A 13 4.51 7.29 17.18
N ARG A 14 4.84 6.41 18.13
CA ARG A 14 5.49 6.81 19.38
C ARG A 14 6.93 7.26 19.20
N GLU A 15 7.66 6.62 18.28
CA GLU A 15 9.06 6.96 17.99
C GLU A 15 9.19 8.27 17.21
N ARG A 16 8.34 8.48 16.20
CA ARG A 16 8.49 9.55 15.22
C ARG A 16 7.47 10.68 15.35
N GLY A 17 6.48 10.54 16.23
CA GLY A 17 5.35 11.47 16.38
C GLY A 17 4.35 11.45 15.22
N GLY A 18 4.63 10.68 14.16
CA GLY A 18 3.82 10.65 12.95
C GLY A 18 4.34 9.64 11.93
N LEU A 19 3.54 9.38 10.93
CA LEU A 19 3.77 8.39 9.88
C LEU A 19 3.09 8.89 8.61
N PHE A 20 3.87 9.13 7.56
CA PHE A 20 3.41 9.77 6.34
C PHE A 20 3.66 8.86 5.15
N GLY A 21 2.67 8.75 4.25
CA GLY A 21 2.77 7.96 3.04
C GLY A 21 2.94 6.46 3.28
N TYR A 22 2.45 5.93 4.40
CA TYR A 22 2.66 4.52 4.74
C TYR A 22 1.62 3.64 4.05
N GLU A 23 2.09 2.81 3.13
CA GLU A 23 1.27 1.86 2.39
C GLU A 23 1.21 0.52 3.13
N THR A 24 -0.01 0.05 3.41
CA THR A 24 -0.21 -1.25 4.05
C THR A 24 -1.55 -1.85 3.67
N ARG A 25 -1.75 -3.11 4.07
CA ARG A 25 -3.01 -3.82 3.89
C ARG A 25 -3.82 -3.86 5.17
N LEU A 26 -5.06 -3.38 5.10
CA LEU A 26 -6.04 -3.47 6.20
C LEU A 26 -7.09 -4.54 5.91
N TRP A 27 -7.64 -5.10 6.99
CA TRP A 27 -8.74 -6.05 6.93
C TRP A 27 -10.07 -5.29 6.95
N ARG A 28 -10.93 -5.59 5.98
CA ARG A 28 -12.34 -5.22 6.04
C ARG A 28 -13.10 -6.18 6.96
N ARG A 29 -14.26 -5.75 7.45
CA ARG A 29 -15.14 -6.58 8.31
C ARG A 29 -15.58 -7.87 7.62
N ASP A 30 -15.66 -7.86 6.29
CA ASP A 30 -16.02 -9.01 5.46
C ASP A 30 -14.88 -10.04 5.27
N GLY A 31 -13.70 -9.80 5.83
CA GLY A 31 -12.54 -10.68 5.71
C GLY A 31 -11.66 -10.41 4.47
N SER A 32 -12.04 -9.48 3.61
CA SER A 32 -11.21 -9.06 2.48
C SER A 32 -10.11 -8.07 2.91
N TYR A 33 -9.11 -7.91 2.06
CA TYR A 33 -8.03 -6.97 2.25
C TYR A 33 -8.19 -5.76 1.33
N ILE A 34 -7.82 -4.60 1.84
CA ILE A 34 -7.63 -3.39 1.05
C ILE A 34 -6.23 -2.86 1.17
N GLU A 35 -5.70 -2.37 0.05
CA GLU A 35 -4.50 -1.56 0.05
C GLU A 35 -4.88 -0.16 0.51
N VAL A 36 -4.20 0.35 1.53
CA VAL A 36 -4.42 1.70 2.03
C VAL A 36 -3.13 2.47 2.13
N LEU A 37 -3.23 3.78 1.91
CA LEU A 37 -2.22 4.75 2.21
C LEU A 37 -2.62 5.50 3.47
N MET A 38 -1.73 5.52 4.47
CA MET A 38 -1.99 6.16 5.75
C MET A 38 -1.04 7.32 6.00
N ASN A 39 -1.63 8.44 6.42
CA ASN A 39 -0.94 9.56 7.06
C ASN A 39 -1.50 9.69 8.47
N LEU A 40 -0.70 9.42 9.49
CA LEU A 40 -1.09 9.41 10.90
C LEU A 40 -0.18 10.38 11.67
N LEU A 41 -0.75 11.16 12.57
CA LEU A 41 -0.04 12.11 13.43
C LEU A 41 -0.48 11.90 14.87
N LEU A 42 0.48 11.84 15.79
CA LEU A 42 0.22 11.78 17.22
C LEU A 42 0.07 13.21 17.75
N ARG A 43 -1.10 13.53 18.32
CA ARG A 43 -1.29 14.80 19.03
C ARG A 43 -0.95 14.61 20.50
N HIS A 44 -0.13 15.52 21.03
CA HIS A 44 0.33 15.49 22.42
C HIS A 44 -0.54 16.32 23.38
N ASP A 45 -1.47 17.13 22.85
CA ASP A 45 -2.22 18.13 23.62
C ASP A 45 -3.43 17.54 24.38
N GLU A 46 -4.01 16.44 23.87
CA GLU A 46 -5.13 15.71 24.46
C GLU A 46 -4.79 14.21 24.41
N GLU A 47 -4.90 13.52 25.55
CA GLU A 47 -4.58 12.10 25.80
C GLU A 47 -4.40 11.22 24.53
N GLU A 48 -3.14 11.00 24.11
CA GLU A 48 -2.72 10.06 23.05
C GLU A 48 -3.65 9.97 21.81
N LEU A 49 -4.21 11.09 21.36
CA LEU A 49 -5.09 11.10 20.19
C LEU A 49 -4.25 10.94 18.91
N VAL A 50 -4.61 9.97 18.08
CA VAL A 50 -4.03 9.79 16.74
C VAL A 50 -4.99 10.38 15.71
N GLU A 51 -4.57 11.47 15.06
CA GLU A 51 -5.28 12.03 13.92
C GLU A 51 -4.71 11.40 12.64
N GLY A 52 -5.57 11.01 11.70
CA GLY A 52 -5.07 10.29 10.54
C GLY A 52 -6.01 10.24 9.35
N PHE A 53 -5.41 10.32 8.17
CA PHE A 53 -6.06 10.10 6.89
C PHE A 53 -5.69 8.71 6.37
N VAL A 54 -6.71 7.93 6.05
CA VAL A 54 -6.58 6.61 5.42
C VAL A 54 -7.28 6.67 4.07
N ALA A 55 -6.52 6.47 3.00
CA ALA A 55 -7.06 6.42 1.64
C ALA A 55 -6.98 4.99 1.12
N ASP A 56 -8.07 4.46 0.56
CA ASP A 56 -8.06 3.20 -0.19
C ASP A 56 -7.31 3.44 -1.51
N ILE A 57 -6.22 2.71 -1.73
CA ILE A 57 -5.39 2.77 -2.94
C ILE A 57 -5.49 1.49 -3.77
N THR A 58 -6.45 0.63 -3.49
CA THR A 58 -6.62 -0.67 -4.18
C THR A 58 -6.73 -0.47 -5.68
N GLU A 59 -7.52 0.50 -6.14
CA GLU A 59 -7.67 0.80 -7.57
C GLU A 59 -6.34 1.24 -8.21
N ARG A 60 -5.58 2.08 -7.51
CA ARG A 60 -4.27 2.57 -7.96
C ARG A 60 -3.29 1.42 -8.13
N VAL A 61 -3.20 0.55 -7.12
CA VAL A 61 -2.30 -0.62 -7.13
C VAL A 61 -2.70 -1.58 -8.25
N GLN A 62 -4.00 -1.84 -8.44
CA GLN A 62 -4.48 -2.70 -9.53
C GLN A 62 -4.19 -2.11 -10.91
N ALA A 63 -4.32 -0.80 -11.09
CA ALA A 63 -3.98 -0.15 -12.36
C ALA A 63 -2.48 -0.28 -12.68
N GLN A 64 -1.61 -0.09 -11.68
CA GLN A 64 -0.17 -0.28 -11.83
C GLN A 64 0.18 -1.73 -12.19
N GLN A 65 -0.43 -2.71 -11.52
CA GLN A 65 -0.22 -4.13 -11.83
C GLN A 65 -0.67 -4.50 -13.24
N ARG A 66 -1.84 -4.01 -13.68
CA ARG A 66 -2.32 -4.25 -15.05
C ARG A 66 -1.35 -3.70 -16.09
N LEU A 67 -0.84 -2.48 -15.89
CA LEU A 67 0.15 -1.88 -16.79
C LEU A 67 1.44 -2.69 -16.83
N GLN A 68 1.92 -3.14 -15.67
CA GLN A 68 3.11 -3.96 -15.58
C GLN A 68 2.94 -5.29 -16.32
N THR A 69 1.84 -6.01 -16.08
CA THR A 69 1.55 -7.28 -16.78
C THR A 69 1.46 -7.07 -18.30
N MET A 70 0.80 -6.01 -18.76
CA MET A 70 0.72 -5.71 -20.19
C MET A 70 2.12 -5.44 -20.79
N ASN A 71 2.98 -4.70 -20.10
CA ASN A 71 4.35 -4.47 -20.56
C ASN A 71 5.15 -5.78 -20.63
N GLU A 72 5.11 -6.61 -19.59
CA GLU A 72 5.78 -7.91 -19.57
C GLU A 72 5.28 -8.83 -20.70
N GLU A 73 3.97 -8.82 -21.00
CA GLU A 73 3.40 -9.55 -22.12
C GLU A 73 3.86 -9.02 -23.48
N LEU A 74 3.93 -7.68 -23.63
CA LEU A 74 4.44 -7.05 -24.85
C LEU A 74 5.92 -7.37 -25.06
N GLU A 75 6.74 -7.25 -24.03
CA GLU A 75 8.17 -7.57 -24.07
C GLU A 75 8.40 -9.01 -24.48
N ARG A 76 7.65 -9.95 -23.89
CA ARG A 76 7.71 -11.37 -24.27
C ARG A 76 7.35 -11.57 -25.75
N ARG A 77 6.25 -10.98 -26.23
CA ARG A 77 5.83 -11.11 -27.64
C ARG A 77 6.83 -10.46 -28.61
N VAL A 78 7.45 -9.36 -28.21
CA VAL A 78 8.50 -8.72 -29.00
C VAL A 78 9.70 -9.64 -29.09
N ALA A 79 10.17 -10.19 -27.96
CA ALA A 79 11.29 -11.13 -27.93
C ALA A 79 11.02 -12.39 -28.77
N GLU A 80 9.82 -12.97 -28.68
CA GLU A 80 9.40 -14.12 -29.49
C GLU A 80 9.46 -13.80 -31.00
N ARG A 81 8.91 -12.65 -31.43
CA ARG A 81 8.95 -12.26 -32.85
C ARG A 81 10.34 -11.86 -33.35
N THR A 82 11.18 -11.27 -32.50
CA THR A 82 12.56 -10.96 -32.87
C THR A 82 13.36 -12.25 -33.07
N HIS A 83 13.10 -13.29 -32.28
CA HIS A 83 13.74 -14.60 -32.45
C HIS A 83 13.26 -15.38 -33.68
N GLU A 84 12.02 -15.16 -34.15
CA GLU A 84 11.51 -15.74 -35.40
C GLU A 84 12.06 -15.06 -36.67
N LEU A 85 12.67 -13.88 -36.54
CA LEU A 85 13.16 -13.07 -37.67
C LEU A 85 14.70 -13.03 -37.78
N GLU A 86 15.42 -13.69 -36.87
CA GLU A 86 16.87 -13.97 -36.94
C GLU A 86 17.13 -15.38 -37.48
#